data_AF-A0A4R7T5D6-F1
#
_entry.id   AF-A0A4R7T5D6-F1
#
_cell.length_a   1.000
_cell.length_b   1.000
_cell.length_c   1.000
_cell.angle_alpha   90.00
_cell.angle_beta   90.00
_cell.angle_gamma   90.00
#
_symmetry.space_group_name_H-M   'P 1'
#
loop_
_entity.id
_entity.type
_entity.pdbx_description
1 polymer ?
#
loop_
_entity_poly.entity_id
_entity_poly.type
_entity_poly.pdbx_seq_one_letter_code
_entity_poly.pdbx_strand_id
1 'polypeptide(L)'
;MTDEKLPVVPGEHDSSVVVAEPIPDPGIEPHEPRITDIDPKAADRVERQVATLFSLAGLLALGSCVAYFAIPRDSTLQFGPLSGNANNLVIGLCLGLALFMIGAGAIQWAKKLMVDTEISEERHDAHSSPAQKAEIIEAFQLGTAESGFTRRKLIRRSLIGAMGLLGLPAIVLLRDLGPLPGRSLYNTIWAKGIRVVNDVTLRPIKPSDLIVGQLVNAAPANLAPMQEESAVEYQNAKAKASVIVVRIAPNEIRVPAGRENWGVDGILCYSKICTHVGCPISLYEQQTHHVLCPCHQSTFDLADGAKVVFGPAARPLPQLPLAVDAEGYLVAQSGFTEPVGPSFWERG
;
A
#
# COMPACT_ATOMS: atom_id res chain seq x y z
N MET A 1 -35.78 -35.33 11.18
CA MET A 1 -37.16 -35.84 11.13
C MET A 1 -37.54 -35.84 9.65
N THR A 2 -38.07 -36.95 9.14
CA THR A 2 -38.46 -37.08 7.74
C THR A 2 -39.73 -36.27 7.49
N ASP A 3 -39.75 -35.42 6.46
CA ASP A 3 -40.84 -34.50 6.08
C ASP A 3 -42.19 -35.18 5.74
N GLU A 4 -42.24 -36.50 5.82
CA GLU A 4 -43.35 -37.37 5.41
C GLU A 4 -44.60 -37.31 6.32
N LYS A 5 -44.58 -36.52 7.39
CA LYS A 5 -45.66 -36.48 8.40
C LYS A 5 -46.24 -35.09 8.70
N LEU A 6 -45.90 -34.07 7.91
CA LEU A 6 -46.46 -32.72 8.09
C LEU A 6 -47.79 -32.58 7.33
N PRO A 7 -48.84 -32.00 7.94
CA PRO A 7 -50.13 -31.80 7.28
C PRO A 7 -49.99 -30.80 6.12
N VAL A 8 -50.47 -31.16 4.94
CA VAL A 8 -50.43 -30.30 3.74
C VAL A 8 -51.74 -29.53 3.64
N VAL A 9 -51.69 -28.21 3.48
CA VAL A 9 -52.86 -27.36 3.21
C VAL A 9 -52.84 -26.95 1.73
N PRO A 10 -53.96 -27.03 0.98
CA PRO A 10 -54.02 -26.55 -0.40
C PRO A 10 -53.89 -25.01 -0.43
N GLY A 11 -52.91 -24.48 -1.17
CA GLY A 11 -52.81 -23.04 -1.41
C GLY A 11 -53.94 -22.55 -2.33
N GLU A 12 -54.50 -21.37 -2.03
CA GLU A 12 -55.65 -20.81 -2.75
C GLU A 12 -55.30 -20.33 -4.18
N HIS A 13 -54.01 -20.09 -4.47
CA HIS A 13 -53.53 -19.83 -5.81
C HIS A 13 -52.11 -20.39 -6.01
N ASP A 14 -51.96 -21.21 -7.04
CA ASP A 14 -50.72 -21.82 -7.56
C ASP A 14 -50.22 -23.11 -6.88
N SER A 15 -49.72 -24.02 -7.70
CA SER A 15 -49.43 -25.43 -7.38
C SER A 15 -48.16 -25.64 -6.54
N SER A 16 -48.02 -24.91 -5.44
CA SER A 16 -46.98 -25.11 -4.44
C SER A 16 -47.52 -25.93 -3.27
N VAL A 17 -46.78 -26.98 -2.87
CA VAL A 17 -47.06 -27.73 -1.65
C VAL A 17 -46.46 -26.93 -0.51
N VAL A 18 -47.30 -26.19 0.22
CA VAL A 18 -46.86 -25.54 1.47
C VAL A 18 -46.69 -26.65 2.50
N VAL A 19 -45.44 -26.99 2.81
CA VAL A 19 -45.12 -27.82 3.97
C VAL A 19 -45.56 -27.02 5.18
N ALA A 20 -46.63 -27.43 5.87
CA ALA A 20 -47.01 -26.76 7.10
C ALA A 20 -45.85 -26.89 8.07
N GLU A 21 -45.28 -25.76 8.48
CA GLU A 21 -44.30 -25.78 9.54
C GLU A 21 -44.94 -26.46 10.76
N PRO A 22 -44.23 -27.39 11.43
CA PRO A 22 -44.77 -28.14 12.56
C PRO A 22 -45.23 -27.24 13.72
N ILE A 23 -44.85 -25.96 13.69
CA ILE A 23 -45.23 -24.92 14.64
C ILE A 23 -45.91 -23.81 13.82
N PRO A 24 -47.15 -23.41 14.16
CA PRO A 24 -47.81 -22.31 13.48
C PRO A 24 -47.03 -21.01 13.72
N ASP A 25 -46.95 -20.15 12.70
CA ASP A 25 -46.36 -18.83 12.81
C ASP A 25 -47.02 -18.08 13.99
N PRO A 26 -46.26 -17.73 15.06
CA PRO A 26 -46.81 -17.02 16.20
C PRO A 26 -47.30 -15.62 15.85
N GLY A 27 -47.01 -15.13 14.64
CA GLY A 27 -47.30 -13.79 14.18
C GLY A 27 -46.34 -12.77 14.82
N ILE A 28 -46.61 -11.50 14.56
CA ILE A 28 -45.85 -10.40 15.16
C ILE A 28 -46.28 -10.23 16.62
N GLU A 29 -45.32 -10.15 17.53
CA GLU A 29 -45.58 -9.86 18.95
C GLU A 29 -46.32 -8.52 19.12
N PRO A 30 -47.20 -8.37 20.13
CA PRO A 30 -47.86 -7.09 20.39
C PRO A 30 -46.84 -5.97 20.63
N HIS A 31 -47.03 -4.84 19.95
CA HIS A 31 -46.17 -3.67 20.11
C HIS A 31 -46.17 -3.17 21.56
N GLU A 32 -44.98 -3.05 22.16
CA GLU A 32 -44.81 -2.50 23.50
C GLU A 32 -44.52 -0.99 23.44
N PRO A 33 -45.45 -0.13 23.90
CA PRO A 33 -45.24 1.31 23.87
C PRO A 33 -44.13 1.72 24.84
N ARG A 34 -43.27 2.66 24.42
CA ARG A 34 -42.23 3.23 25.28
C ARG A 34 -42.86 4.24 26.23
N ILE A 35 -42.16 4.54 27.31
CA ILE A 35 -42.58 5.57 28.29
C ILE A 35 -42.82 6.93 27.60
N THR A 36 -42.03 7.24 26.58
CA THR A 36 -42.15 8.48 25.79
C THR A 36 -43.36 8.51 24.87
N ASP A 37 -43.96 7.36 24.53
CA ASP A 37 -45.18 7.29 23.72
C ASP A 37 -46.43 7.53 24.59
N ILE A 38 -46.33 7.30 25.91
CA ILE A 38 -47.44 7.38 26.87
C ILE A 38 -47.41 8.69 27.68
N ASP A 39 -46.21 9.14 28.11
CA ASP A 39 -46.03 10.34 28.94
C ASP A 39 -45.42 11.50 28.12
N PRO A 40 -46.21 12.55 27.78
CA PRO A 40 -45.71 13.71 27.06
C PRO A 40 -44.54 14.42 27.76
N LYS A 41 -44.49 14.41 29.10
CA LYS A 41 -43.37 15.05 29.83
C LYS A 41 -42.07 14.27 29.67
N ALA A 42 -42.15 12.96 29.52
CA ALA A 42 -41.01 12.12 29.21
C ALA A 42 -40.52 12.38 27.78
N ALA A 43 -41.44 12.54 26.82
CA ALA A 43 -41.12 12.92 25.44
C ALA A 43 -40.41 14.29 25.37
N ASP A 44 -40.97 15.33 26.00
CA ASP A 44 -40.37 16.68 26.05
C ASP A 44 -38.96 16.67 26.67
N ARG A 45 -38.70 15.78 27.63
CA ARG A 45 -37.35 15.62 28.22
C ARG A 45 -36.38 15.05 27.20
N VAL A 46 -36.78 14.03 26.46
CA VAL A 46 -35.94 13.42 25.42
C VAL A 46 -35.74 14.39 24.25
N GLU A 47 -36.77 15.12 23.84
CA GLU A 47 -36.64 16.14 22.78
C GLU A 47 -35.58 17.17 23.13
N ARG A 48 -35.59 17.68 24.37
CA ARG A 48 -34.54 18.58 24.86
C ARG A 48 -33.15 17.94 24.86
N GLN A 49 -33.03 16.66 25.19
CA GLN A 49 -31.74 15.94 25.12
C GLN A 49 -31.23 15.89 23.68
N VAL A 50 -32.06 15.48 22.73
CA VAL A 50 -31.71 15.42 21.30
C VAL A 50 -31.32 16.81 20.78
N ALA A 51 -32.15 17.82 21.05
CA ALA A 51 -31.88 19.20 20.65
C ALA A 51 -30.58 19.73 21.27
N THR A 52 -30.28 19.35 22.53
CA THR A 52 -29.02 19.72 23.19
C THR A 52 -27.83 19.06 22.50
N LEU A 53 -27.90 17.77 22.15
CA LEU A 53 -26.82 17.07 21.45
C LEU A 53 -26.54 17.71 20.08
N PHE A 54 -27.57 17.99 19.28
CA PHE A 54 -27.41 18.66 17.99
C PHE A 54 -26.90 20.10 18.11
N SER A 55 -27.35 20.84 19.13
CA SER A 55 -26.86 22.19 19.39
C SER A 55 -25.39 22.19 19.81
N LEU A 56 -25.00 21.28 20.71
CA LEU A 56 -23.61 21.09 21.11
C LEU A 56 -22.73 20.69 19.93
N ALA A 57 -23.23 19.83 19.04
CA ALA A 57 -22.51 19.49 17.82
C ALA A 57 -22.24 20.71 16.93
N GLY A 58 -23.25 21.55 16.72
CA GLY A 58 -23.10 22.80 15.96
C GLY A 58 -22.08 23.75 16.60
N LEU A 59 -22.12 23.91 17.94
CA LEU A 59 -21.16 24.73 18.68
C LEU A 59 -19.73 24.19 18.57
N LEU A 60 -19.55 22.87 18.66
CA LEU A 60 -18.25 22.23 18.51
C LEU A 60 -17.72 22.35 17.08
N ALA A 61 -18.58 22.21 16.07
CA ALA A 61 -18.21 22.43 14.68
C ALA A 61 -17.73 23.88 14.45
N LEU A 62 -18.46 24.87 14.96
CA LEU A 62 -18.02 26.27 14.95
C LEU A 62 -16.71 26.47 15.73
N GLY A 63 -16.59 25.82 16.89
CA GLY A 63 -15.36 25.81 17.69
C GLY A 63 -14.16 25.26 16.92
N SER A 64 -14.35 24.26 16.06
CA SER A 64 -13.29 23.76 15.18
C SER A 64 -12.84 24.79 14.15
N CYS A 65 -13.79 25.53 13.55
CA CYS A 65 -13.49 26.62 12.61
C CYS A 65 -12.75 27.77 13.30
N VAL A 66 -13.17 28.13 14.51
CA VAL A 66 -12.50 29.16 15.31
C VAL A 66 -11.09 28.71 15.69
N ALA A 67 -10.93 27.47 16.17
CA ALA A 67 -9.63 26.92 16.56
C ALA A 67 -8.63 26.93 15.40
N TYR A 68 -9.09 26.67 14.16
CA TYR A 68 -8.26 26.71 12.96
C TYR A 68 -7.54 28.07 12.78
N PHE A 69 -8.24 29.18 13.03
CA PHE A 69 -7.68 30.53 12.87
C PHE A 69 -7.09 31.11 14.15
N ALA A 70 -7.65 30.77 15.32
CA ALA A 70 -7.30 31.37 16.60
C ALA A 70 -6.09 30.73 17.28
N ILE A 71 -5.78 29.46 16.96
CA ILE A 71 -4.67 28.72 17.59
C ILE A 71 -3.48 28.68 16.62
N PRO A 72 -2.32 29.27 16.97
CA PRO A 72 -1.12 29.24 16.13
C PRO A 72 -0.67 27.81 15.82
N ARG A 73 -0.18 27.57 14.60
CA ARG A 73 0.21 26.22 14.13
C ARG A 73 1.42 25.64 14.85
N ASP A 74 2.26 26.48 15.44
CA ASP A 74 3.45 26.13 16.21
C ASP A 74 3.17 26.01 17.73
N SER A 75 1.95 26.33 18.15
CA SER A 75 1.57 26.21 19.56
C SER A 75 1.56 24.74 20.00
N THR A 76 2.14 24.49 21.17
CA THR A 76 2.22 23.17 21.79
C THR A 76 1.43 23.14 23.07
N LEU A 77 0.77 22.01 23.32
CA LEU A 77 0.05 21.73 24.55
C LEU A 77 0.79 20.62 25.29
N GLN A 78 1.12 20.87 26.56
CA GLN A 78 1.84 19.92 27.40
C GLN A 78 0.91 19.34 28.46
N PHE A 79 0.85 18.01 28.53
CA PHE A 79 0.10 17.25 29.52
C PHE A 79 1.07 16.31 30.23
N GLY A 80 1.71 16.80 31.31
CA GLY A 80 2.75 16.06 32.02
C GLY A 80 3.94 15.72 31.10
N PRO A 81 4.30 14.44 30.92
CA PRO A 81 5.42 14.04 30.05
C PRO A 81 5.07 14.07 28.55
N LEU A 82 3.80 14.25 28.18
CA LEU A 82 3.34 14.26 26.80
C LEU A 82 3.22 15.70 26.28
N SER A 83 3.67 15.95 25.06
CA SER A 83 3.47 17.22 24.36
C SER A 83 2.94 16.97 22.96
N GLY A 84 2.01 17.79 22.50
CA GLY A 84 1.44 17.70 21.16
C GLY A 84 1.13 19.06 20.56
N ASN A 85 0.81 19.06 19.27
CA ASN A 85 0.38 20.27 18.58
C ASN A 85 -1.03 20.68 19.07
N ALA A 86 -1.16 21.88 19.62
CA ALA A 86 -2.41 22.34 20.22
C ALA A 86 -3.49 22.58 19.16
N ASN A 87 -3.13 23.11 17.99
CA ASN A 87 -4.06 23.37 16.89
C ASN A 87 -4.72 22.07 16.41
N ASN A 88 -3.92 21.05 16.08
CA ASN A 88 -4.43 19.75 15.62
C ASN A 88 -5.30 19.07 16.67
N LEU A 89 -4.90 19.12 17.94
CA LEU A 89 -5.65 18.49 19.02
C LEU A 89 -7.02 19.13 19.20
N VAL A 90 -7.09 20.47 19.25
CA VAL A 90 -8.35 21.17 19.49
C VAL A 90 -9.30 21.03 18.29
N ILE A 91 -8.81 21.14 17.06
CA ILE A 91 -9.62 20.91 15.86
C ILE A 91 -10.16 19.47 15.86
N GLY A 92 -9.28 18.49 16.10
CA GLY A 92 -9.64 17.08 16.13
C GLY A 92 -10.69 16.76 17.20
N LEU A 93 -10.52 17.29 18.42
CA LEU A 93 -11.48 17.10 19.50
C LEU A 93 -12.83 17.75 19.20
N CYS A 94 -12.84 19.01 18.74
CA CYS A 94 -14.06 19.71 18.37
C CYS A 94 -14.82 18.98 17.26
N LEU A 95 -14.14 18.60 16.18
CA LEU A 95 -14.77 17.91 15.06
C LEU A 95 -15.24 16.50 15.43
N GLY A 96 -14.39 15.74 16.14
CA GLY A 96 -14.72 14.39 16.59
C GLY A 96 -15.92 14.37 17.53
N LEU A 97 -15.95 15.27 18.52
CA LEU A 97 -17.08 15.40 19.43
C LEU A 97 -18.33 15.91 18.71
N ALA A 98 -18.21 16.82 17.74
CA ALA A 98 -19.36 17.27 16.96
C ALA A 98 -20.03 16.10 16.21
N LEU A 99 -19.25 15.29 15.51
CA LEU A 99 -19.75 14.11 14.80
C LEU A 99 -20.35 13.07 15.76
N PHE A 100 -19.69 12.83 16.90
CA PHE A 100 -20.22 11.94 17.93
C PHE A 100 -21.57 12.42 18.46
N MET A 101 -21.71 13.73 18.73
CA MET A 101 -22.96 14.32 19.24
C MET A 101 -24.08 14.27 18.21
N ILE A 102 -23.79 14.41 16.91
CA ILE A 102 -24.76 14.18 15.83
C ILE A 102 -25.21 12.72 15.82
N GLY A 103 -24.28 11.76 15.82
CA GLY A 103 -24.61 10.34 15.84
C GLY A 103 -25.41 9.94 17.07
N ALA A 104 -24.96 10.34 18.26
CA ALA A 104 -25.66 10.10 19.52
C ALA A 104 -27.06 10.73 19.55
N GLY A 105 -27.19 11.97 19.05
CA GLY A 105 -28.47 12.66 18.93
C GLY A 105 -29.45 11.94 17.99
N ALA A 106 -28.97 11.50 16.83
CA ALA A 106 -29.77 10.75 15.85
C ALA A 106 -30.25 9.41 16.41
N ILE A 107 -29.38 8.66 17.09
CA ILE A 107 -29.75 7.38 17.73
C ILE A 107 -30.73 7.62 18.88
N GLN A 108 -30.51 8.64 19.71
CA GLN A 108 -31.43 8.98 20.80
C GLN A 108 -32.81 9.37 20.25
N TRP A 109 -32.86 10.14 19.17
CA TRP A 109 -34.10 10.50 18.49
C TRP A 109 -34.83 9.26 17.93
N ALA A 110 -34.10 8.42 17.19
CA ALA A 110 -34.64 7.20 16.61
C ALA A 110 -35.20 6.23 17.67
N LYS A 111 -34.46 6.02 18.77
CA LYS A 111 -34.83 5.03 19.79
C LYS A 111 -35.93 5.49 20.76
N LYS A 112 -36.20 6.79 20.85
CA LYS A 112 -37.05 7.34 21.93
C LYS A 112 -38.21 8.19 21.47
N LEU A 113 -38.22 8.69 20.23
CA LEU A 113 -39.28 9.58 19.74
C LEU A 113 -39.80 9.21 18.36
N MET A 114 -38.97 8.62 17.49
CA MET A 114 -39.46 8.13 16.20
C MET A 114 -40.40 6.96 16.40
N VAL A 115 -41.42 6.88 15.54
CA VAL A 115 -42.38 5.77 15.54
C VAL A 115 -41.63 4.47 15.27
N ASP A 116 -41.79 3.52 16.18
CA ASP A 116 -41.40 2.14 16.03
C ASP A 116 -42.67 1.29 15.87
N THR A 117 -42.74 0.55 14.77
CA THR A 117 -43.81 -0.41 14.52
C THR A 117 -43.19 -1.65 13.90
N GLU A 118 -43.59 -2.80 14.39
CA GLU A 118 -43.19 -4.08 13.85
C GLU A 118 -43.93 -4.31 12.53
N ILE A 119 -43.17 -4.44 11.44
CA ILE A 119 -43.70 -4.71 10.10
C ILE A 119 -43.09 -6.03 9.64
N SER A 120 -43.95 -6.96 9.24
CA SER A 120 -43.55 -8.16 8.49
C SER A 120 -43.91 -7.96 7.03
N GLU A 121 -42.92 -8.11 6.15
CA GLU A 121 -43.13 -8.11 4.70
C GLU A 121 -42.77 -9.49 4.18
N GLU A 122 -43.70 -10.11 3.44
CA GLU A 122 -43.42 -11.36 2.75
C GLU A 122 -42.35 -11.14 1.69
N ARG A 123 -41.25 -11.87 1.83
CA ARG A 123 -40.17 -11.79 0.85
C ARG A 123 -40.65 -12.43 -0.44
N HIS A 124 -40.61 -11.66 -1.54
CA HIS A 124 -40.83 -12.23 -2.86
C HIS A 124 -39.89 -13.41 -3.12
N ASP A 125 -40.39 -14.39 -3.87
CA ASP A 125 -39.58 -15.54 -4.27
C ASP A 125 -38.29 -15.10 -4.95
N ALA A 126 -37.18 -15.76 -4.60
CA ALA A 126 -35.88 -15.52 -5.23
C ALA A 126 -35.85 -15.93 -6.72
N HIS A 127 -36.94 -16.49 -7.24
CA HIS A 127 -37.08 -16.96 -8.61
C HIS A 127 -38.32 -16.36 -9.28
N SER A 128 -38.20 -16.02 -10.57
CA SER A 128 -39.36 -15.67 -11.39
C SER A 128 -40.28 -16.88 -11.57
N SER A 129 -41.58 -16.61 -11.68
CA SER A 129 -42.57 -17.66 -11.90
C SER A 129 -42.35 -18.38 -13.24
N PRO A 130 -42.81 -19.64 -13.39
CA PRO A 130 -42.72 -20.36 -14.67
C PRO A 130 -43.35 -19.60 -15.84
N ALA A 131 -44.47 -18.89 -15.60
CA ALA A 131 -45.13 -18.06 -16.60
C ALA A 131 -44.27 -16.87 -17.03
N GLN A 132 -43.68 -16.14 -16.08
CA GLN A 132 -42.77 -15.02 -16.38
C GLN A 132 -41.54 -15.48 -17.16
N LYS A 133 -40.96 -16.64 -16.80
CA LYS A 133 -39.84 -17.21 -17.55
C LYS A 133 -40.23 -17.56 -18.98
N ALA A 134 -41.41 -18.18 -19.18
CA ALA A 134 -41.91 -18.52 -20.50
C ALA A 134 -42.12 -17.27 -21.37
N GLU A 135 -42.73 -16.23 -20.82
CA GLU A 135 -42.94 -14.95 -21.49
C GLU A 135 -41.62 -14.28 -21.90
N ILE A 136 -40.63 -14.21 -21.01
CA ILE A 136 -39.31 -13.64 -21.31
C ILE A 136 -38.60 -14.44 -22.41
N ILE A 137 -38.68 -15.77 -22.37
CA ILE A 137 -38.08 -16.63 -23.39
C ILE A 137 -38.76 -16.41 -24.74
N GLU A 138 -40.09 -16.35 -24.77
CA GLU A 138 -40.87 -16.10 -25.98
C GLU A 138 -40.53 -14.72 -26.58
N ALA A 139 -40.52 -13.66 -25.76
CA ALA A 139 -40.15 -12.32 -26.19
C ALA A 139 -38.70 -12.27 -26.74
N PHE A 140 -37.75 -12.94 -26.09
CA PHE A 140 -36.36 -13.04 -26.56
C PHE A 140 -36.24 -13.79 -27.89
N GLN A 141 -36.99 -14.89 -28.05
CA GLN A 141 -37.03 -15.68 -29.28
C GLN A 141 -37.67 -14.90 -30.43
N LEU A 142 -38.77 -14.18 -30.16
CA LEU A 142 -39.43 -13.31 -31.12
C LEU A 142 -38.46 -12.22 -31.62
N GLY A 143 -37.81 -11.49 -30.72
CA GLY A 143 -36.81 -10.48 -31.09
C GLY A 143 -35.62 -11.06 -31.87
N THR A 144 -35.17 -12.27 -31.53
CA THR A 144 -34.13 -12.98 -32.28
C THR A 144 -34.59 -13.36 -33.69
N ALA A 145 -35.85 -13.76 -33.85
CA ALA A 145 -36.44 -14.12 -35.14
C ALA A 145 -36.66 -12.89 -36.04
N GLU A 146 -37.25 -11.82 -35.50
CA GLU A 146 -37.54 -10.57 -36.21
C GLU A 146 -36.27 -9.84 -36.66
N SER A 147 -35.24 -9.79 -35.80
CA SER A 147 -33.94 -9.19 -36.16
C SER A 147 -33.24 -9.95 -37.31
N GLY A 148 -33.57 -11.24 -37.50
CA GLY A 148 -32.92 -12.11 -38.46
C GLY A 148 -31.42 -12.27 -38.21
N PHE A 149 -30.92 -11.93 -37.02
CA PHE A 149 -29.50 -11.87 -36.68
C PHE A 149 -28.78 -13.21 -36.89
N THR A 150 -29.49 -14.33 -36.66
CA THR A 150 -28.97 -15.69 -36.89
C THR A 150 -28.84 -16.05 -38.37
N ARG A 151 -29.74 -15.53 -39.23
CA ARG A 151 -29.76 -15.80 -40.68
C ARG A 151 -28.81 -14.88 -41.45
N ARG A 152 -28.67 -13.62 -41.02
CA ARG A 152 -27.85 -12.58 -41.66
C ARG A 152 -26.36 -12.71 -41.29
N LYS A 153 -25.73 -13.81 -41.73
CA LYS A 153 -24.35 -14.19 -41.36
C LYS A 153 -23.30 -13.10 -41.64
N LEU A 154 -23.43 -12.34 -42.73
CA LEU A 154 -22.49 -11.28 -43.08
C LEU A 154 -22.53 -10.14 -42.06
N ILE A 155 -23.72 -9.62 -41.75
CA ILE A 155 -23.93 -8.54 -40.74
C ILE A 155 -23.44 -8.98 -39.37
N ARG A 156 -23.78 -10.22 -38.95
CA ARG A 156 -23.31 -10.75 -37.66
C ARG A 156 -21.79 -10.84 -37.59
N ARG A 157 -21.15 -11.37 -38.64
CA ARG A 157 -19.68 -11.51 -38.70
C ARG A 157 -18.98 -10.16 -38.75
N SER A 158 -19.51 -9.20 -39.52
CA SER A 158 -18.94 -7.85 -39.58
C SER A 158 -19.12 -7.08 -38.28
N LEU A 159 -20.26 -7.21 -37.58
CA LEU A 159 -20.48 -6.62 -36.26
C LEU A 159 -19.50 -7.20 -35.22
N ILE A 160 -19.40 -8.54 -35.13
CA ILE A 160 -18.47 -9.20 -34.21
C ILE A 160 -17.02 -8.81 -34.54
N GLY A 161 -16.66 -8.77 -35.83
CA GLY A 161 -15.35 -8.33 -36.27
C GLY A 161 -15.06 -6.88 -35.88
N ALA A 162 -16.00 -5.96 -36.12
CA ALA A 162 -15.86 -4.55 -35.76
C ALA A 162 -15.73 -4.35 -34.25
N MET A 163 -16.58 -5.02 -33.45
CA MET A 163 -16.51 -4.97 -31.99
C MET A 163 -15.19 -5.57 -31.45
N GLY A 164 -14.72 -6.67 -32.04
CA GLY A 164 -13.43 -7.27 -31.69
C GLY A 164 -12.25 -6.34 -32.01
N LEU A 165 -12.27 -5.70 -33.17
CA LEU A 165 -11.25 -4.72 -33.58
C LEU A 165 -11.29 -3.46 -32.71
N LEU A 166 -12.47 -3.04 -32.25
CA LEU A 166 -12.62 -1.91 -31.33
C LEU A 166 -11.93 -2.16 -29.97
N GLY A 167 -11.68 -3.42 -29.61
CA GLY A 167 -10.90 -3.78 -28.43
C GLY A 167 -9.38 -3.64 -28.61
N LEU A 168 -8.86 -3.58 -29.85
CA LEU A 168 -7.41 -3.49 -30.10
C LEU A 168 -6.78 -2.22 -29.51
N PRO A 169 -7.37 -1.02 -29.65
CA PRO A 169 -6.85 0.17 -28.98
C PRO A 169 -6.67 -0.02 -27.47
N ALA A 170 -7.58 -0.70 -26.78
CA ALA A 170 -7.45 -0.94 -25.34
C ALA A 170 -6.20 -1.77 -24.98
N ILE A 171 -5.79 -2.69 -25.86
CA ILE A 171 -4.55 -3.48 -25.71
C ILE A 171 -3.32 -2.64 -26.09
N VAL A 172 -3.38 -1.92 -27.21
CA VAL A 172 -2.25 -1.11 -27.71
C VAL A 172 -1.92 0.02 -26.74
N LEU A 173 -2.92 0.64 -26.14
CA LEU A 173 -2.74 1.70 -25.14
C LEU A 173 -2.06 1.20 -23.85
N LEU A 174 -2.05 -0.12 -23.57
CA LEU A 174 -1.24 -0.67 -22.47
C LEU A 174 0.26 -0.45 -22.67
N ARG A 175 0.71 -0.22 -23.92
CA ARG A 175 2.10 0.14 -24.23
C ARG A 175 2.51 1.47 -23.59
N ASP A 176 1.57 2.39 -23.37
CA ASP A 176 1.86 3.70 -22.79
C ASP A 176 2.06 3.66 -21.27
N LEU A 177 1.82 2.50 -20.62
CA LEU A 177 2.00 2.32 -19.17
C LEU A 177 3.47 2.30 -18.72
N GLY A 178 4.44 2.33 -19.64
CA GLY A 178 5.82 2.56 -19.26
C GLY A 178 6.84 2.27 -20.35
N PRO A 179 8.08 2.77 -20.17
CA PRO A 179 9.17 2.40 -21.04
C PRO A 179 9.49 0.90 -20.89
N LEU A 180 9.96 0.28 -21.98
CA LEU A 180 10.46 -1.08 -21.92
C LEU A 180 11.75 -1.09 -21.08
N PRO A 181 11.93 -2.06 -20.15
CA PRO A 181 12.99 -2.04 -19.14
C PRO A 181 14.42 -2.07 -19.72
N GLY A 182 14.58 -2.56 -20.95
CA GLY A 182 15.83 -2.53 -21.70
C GLY A 182 17.00 -3.12 -20.90
N ARG A 183 18.18 -2.48 -20.97
CA ARG A 183 19.38 -2.86 -20.19
C ARG A 183 19.69 -1.90 -19.04
N SER A 184 18.71 -1.09 -18.63
CA SER A 184 18.91 -0.04 -17.62
C SER A 184 19.31 -0.56 -16.23
N LEU A 185 18.99 -1.82 -15.94
CA LEU A 185 19.27 -2.49 -14.66
C LEU A 185 20.69 -3.06 -14.56
N TYR A 186 21.43 -3.19 -15.66
CA TYR A 186 22.79 -3.75 -15.63
C TYR A 186 23.87 -2.73 -15.26
N ASN A 187 23.57 -1.44 -15.46
CA ASN A 187 24.57 -0.38 -15.35
C ASN A 187 24.20 0.63 -14.27
N THR A 188 25.24 1.21 -13.67
CA THR A 188 25.15 2.35 -12.77
C THR A 188 25.96 3.51 -13.36
N ILE A 189 25.98 4.66 -12.67
CA ILE A 189 26.79 5.80 -13.07
C ILE A 189 28.27 5.67 -12.69
N TRP A 190 28.69 4.54 -12.10
CA TRP A 190 30.09 4.24 -11.82
C TRP A 190 30.86 3.91 -13.11
N ALA A 191 32.05 4.47 -13.25
CA ALA A 191 32.97 4.25 -14.34
C ALA A 191 34.42 4.42 -13.85
N LYS A 192 35.39 4.06 -14.70
CA LYS A 192 36.81 4.20 -14.39
C LYS A 192 37.18 5.65 -14.06
N GLY A 193 37.92 5.84 -12.97
CA GLY A 193 38.44 7.14 -12.53
C GLY A 193 37.44 7.98 -11.72
N ILE A 194 36.20 7.52 -11.53
CA ILE A 194 35.24 8.24 -10.70
C ILE A 194 35.65 8.14 -9.23
N ARG A 195 35.83 9.30 -8.59
CA ARG A 195 36.17 9.40 -7.17
C ARG A 195 35.03 8.93 -6.29
N VAL A 196 35.41 8.30 -5.19
CA VAL A 196 34.52 7.93 -4.10
C VAL A 196 34.44 9.10 -3.13
N VAL A 197 33.23 9.62 -2.92
CA VAL A 197 32.97 10.76 -2.02
C VAL A 197 32.07 10.32 -0.87
N ASN A 198 32.21 10.98 0.27
CA ASN A 198 31.26 10.82 1.37
C ASN A 198 29.86 11.27 0.93
N ASP A 199 28.82 10.50 1.25
CA ASP A 199 27.47 10.72 0.71
C ASP A 199 26.73 11.95 1.28
N VAL A 200 27.22 12.53 2.38
CA VAL A 200 26.67 13.75 2.99
C VAL A 200 27.50 14.98 2.65
N THR A 201 28.81 14.91 2.84
CA THR A 201 29.73 16.06 2.69
C THR A 201 30.27 16.24 1.28
N LEU A 202 30.11 15.23 0.41
CA LEU A 202 30.65 15.18 -0.94
C LEU A 202 32.19 15.30 -1.02
N ARG A 203 32.87 15.20 0.11
CA ARG A 203 34.33 15.24 0.17
C ARG A 203 34.90 13.92 -0.39
N PRO A 204 35.87 13.98 -1.34
CA PRO A 204 36.61 12.80 -1.78
C PRO A 204 37.37 12.12 -0.64
N ILE A 205 37.33 10.79 -0.61
CA ILE A 205 37.89 9.98 0.48
C ILE A 205 39.32 9.56 0.14
N LYS A 206 40.27 9.79 1.05
CA LYS A 206 41.62 9.22 0.98
C LYS A 206 41.71 7.92 1.79
N PRO A 207 42.62 6.98 1.45
CA PRO A 207 42.89 5.82 2.29
C PRO A 207 43.23 6.18 3.75
N SER A 208 43.92 7.30 3.96
CA SER A 208 44.28 7.83 5.28
C SER A 208 43.10 8.32 6.11
N ASP A 209 41.95 8.61 5.47
CA ASP A 209 40.75 9.11 6.17
C ASP A 209 39.97 7.97 6.87
N LEU A 210 40.30 6.71 6.56
CA LEU A 210 39.60 5.53 7.09
C LEU A 210 40.47 4.81 8.13
N ILE A 211 39.91 4.58 9.32
CA ILE A 211 40.54 3.72 10.33
C ILE A 211 40.04 2.28 10.23
N VAL A 212 40.84 1.31 10.70
CA VAL A 212 40.44 -0.11 10.68
C VAL A 212 39.17 -0.31 11.52
N GLY A 213 38.20 -1.03 10.94
CA GLY A 213 36.87 -1.25 11.47
C GLY A 213 35.87 -0.13 11.21
N GLN A 214 36.24 0.93 10.49
CA GLN A 214 35.31 1.98 10.09
C GLN A 214 34.56 1.60 8.82
N LEU A 215 33.25 1.85 8.83
CA LEU A 215 32.40 1.86 7.64
C LEU A 215 31.89 3.28 7.38
N VAL A 216 32.00 3.72 6.13
CA VAL A 216 31.54 5.04 5.66
C VAL A 216 30.56 4.85 4.52
N ASN A 217 29.44 5.58 4.58
CA ASN A 217 28.54 5.70 3.45
C ASN A 217 29.14 6.63 2.39
N ALA A 218 29.08 6.21 1.14
CA ALA A 218 29.70 6.93 0.05
C ALA A 218 28.87 6.87 -1.23
N ALA A 219 29.22 7.74 -2.17
CA ALA A 219 28.60 7.90 -3.46
C ALA A 219 29.67 8.22 -4.52
N PRO A 220 29.36 8.12 -5.82
CA PRO A 220 30.28 8.56 -6.85
C PRO A 220 30.26 10.08 -6.99
N ALA A 221 31.42 10.69 -7.25
CA ALA A 221 31.57 12.14 -7.38
C ALA A 221 30.71 12.76 -8.51
N ASN A 222 30.39 11.98 -9.56
CA ASN A 222 29.54 12.43 -10.65
C ASN A 222 28.03 12.39 -10.33
N LEU A 223 27.62 11.99 -9.11
CA LEU A 223 26.20 11.98 -8.73
C LEU A 223 25.67 13.39 -8.41
N ALA A 224 26.42 14.19 -7.65
CA ALA A 224 25.95 15.50 -7.18
C ALA A 224 25.62 16.49 -8.33
N PRO A 225 26.44 16.58 -9.41
CA PRO A 225 26.11 17.44 -10.56
C PRO A 225 24.77 17.10 -11.22
N MET A 226 24.36 15.81 -11.23
CA MET A 226 23.10 15.39 -11.84
C MET A 226 21.86 15.99 -11.16
N GLN A 227 21.98 16.43 -9.90
CA GLN A 227 20.87 17.04 -9.17
C GLN A 227 20.38 18.33 -9.82
N GLU A 228 21.30 19.09 -10.42
CA GLU A 228 20.99 20.34 -11.11
C GLU A 228 20.41 20.09 -12.52
N GLU A 229 20.81 19.00 -13.17
CA GLU A 229 20.35 18.63 -14.52
C GLU A 229 18.95 18.00 -14.51
N SER A 230 18.71 17.04 -13.61
CA SER A 230 17.43 16.35 -13.48
C SER A 230 17.31 15.70 -12.11
N ALA A 231 16.38 16.21 -11.30
CA ALA A 231 16.07 15.64 -10.00
C ALA A 231 15.64 14.16 -10.09
N VAL A 232 14.97 13.76 -11.19
CA VAL A 232 14.52 12.38 -11.40
C VAL A 232 15.71 11.46 -11.69
N GLU A 233 16.60 11.85 -12.61
CA GLU A 233 17.78 11.05 -12.92
C GLU A 233 18.74 10.98 -11.73
N TYR A 234 18.88 12.07 -10.97
CA TYR A 234 19.62 12.07 -9.71
C TYR A 234 19.10 11.01 -8.73
N GLN A 235 17.78 10.95 -8.48
CA GLN A 235 17.21 9.96 -7.57
C GLN A 235 17.37 8.53 -8.10
N ASN A 236 17.12 8.32 -9.40
CA ASN A 236 17.29 7.01 -10.04
C ASN A 236 18.75 6.52 -9.98
N ALA A 237 19.71 7.42 -10.18
CA ALA A 237 21.13 7.11 -10.07
C ALA A 237 21.54 6.86 -8.61
N LYS A 238 21.13 7.72 -7.67
CA LYS A 238 21.41 7.59 -6.24
C LYS A 238 20.91 6.26 -5.67
N ALA A 239 19.72 5.83 -6.08
CA ALA A 239 19.11 4.56 -5.66
C ALA A 239 19.95 3.33 -6.07
N LYS A 240 20.81 3.44 -7.09
CA LYS A 240 21.65 2.33 -7.58
C LYS A 240 23.13 2.49 -7.29
N ALA A 241 23.62 3.73 -7.16
CA ALA A 241 25.05 4.04 -7.11
C ALA A 241 25.59 4.23 -5.70
N SER A 242 24.74 4.24 -4.68
CA SER A 242 25.18 4.35 -3.29
C SER A 242 26.03 3.14 -2.88
N VAL A 243 27.15 3.39 -2.22
CA VAL A 243 28.10 2.37 -1.78
C VAL A 243 28.44 2.52 -0.30
N ILE A 244 28.98 1.46 0.27
CA ILE A 244 29.61 1.45 1.59
C ILE A 244 31.10 1.14 1.41
N VAL A 245 31.94 1.94 2.05
CA VAL A 245 33.39 1.76 2.08
C VAL A 245 33.76 1.32 3.47
N VAL A 246 34.43 0.18 3.60
CA VAL A 246 34.86 -0.38 4.88
C VAL A 246 36.36 -0.59 4.86
N ARG A 247 37.04 -0.34 5.97
CA ARG A 247 38.45 -0.72 6.15
C ARG A 247 38.55 -1.88 7.14
N ILE A 248 38.98 -3.04 6.67
CA ILE A 248 39.16 -4.26 7.49
C ILE A 248 40.67 -4.52 7.59
N ALA A 249 41.13 -5.18 8.66
CA ALA A 249 42.53 -5.56 8.76
C ALA A 249 42.87 -6.56 7.63
N PRO A 250 43.95 -6.35 6.85
CA PRO A 250 44.21 -7.17 5.66
C PRO A 250 44.30 -8.69 5.91
N ASN A 251 44.71 -9.10 7.11
CA ASN A 251 44.81 -10.50 7.52
C ASN A 251 43.45 -11.16 7.83
N GLU A 252 42.38 -10.37 7.96
CA GLU A 252 41.01 -10.85 8.22
C GLU A 252 40.20 -11.02 6.91
N ILE A 253 40.69 -10.46 5.80
CA ILE A 253 39.99 -10.45 4.51
C ILE A 253 40.23 -11.75 3.75
N ARG A 254 39.15 -12.40 3.34
CA ARG A 254 39.14 -13.52 2.40
C ARG A 254 38.75 -13.00 1.03
N VAL A 255 39.75 -12.80 0.18
CA VAL A 255 39.53 -12.24 -1.15
C VAL A 255 38.98 -13.31 -2.11
N PRO A 256 37.82 -13.07 -2.76
CA PRO A 256 37.35 -13.96 -3.81
C PRO A 256 38.33 -14.01 -5.00
N ALA A 257 38.45 -15.17 -5.64
CA ALA A 257 39.32 -15.35 -6.80
C ALA A 257 39.00 -14.33 -7.92
N GLY A 258 40.03 -13.68 -8.46
CA GLY A 258 39.91 -12.64 -9.50
C GLY A 258 39.59 -11.25 -8.97
N ARG A 259 39.52 -11.05 -7.65
CA ARG A 259 39.28 -9.75 -6.99
C ARG A 259 40.48 -9.30 -6.13
N GLU A 260 41.65 -9.90 -6.33
CA GLU A 260 42.88 -9.67 -5.54
C GLU A 260 43.30 -8.19 -5.51
N ASN A 261 43.04 -7.46 -6.60
CA ASN A 261 43.39 -6.06 -6.75
C ASN A 261 42.20 -5.10 -6.62
N TRP A 262 41.07 -5.52 -6.04
CA TRP A 262 39.85 -4.68 -5.93
C TRP A 262 39.81 -3.84 -4.66
N GLY A 263 40.66 -4.13 -3.68
CA GLY A 263 40.81 -3.35 -2.44
C GLY A 263 42.10 -2.54 -2.40
N VAL A 264 42.17 -1.60 -1.46
CA VAL A 264 43.35 -0.74 -1.20
C VAL A 264 43.68 -0.78 0.28
N ASP A 265 44.79 -1.42 0.69
CA ASP A 265 45.25 -1.46 2.10
C ASP A 265 44.16 -1.86 3.11
N GLY A 266 43.38 -2.90 2.76
CA GLY A 266 42.24 -3.39 3.56
C GLY A 266 40.93 -2.62 3.36
N ILE A 267 40.92 -1.61 2.49
CA ILE A 267 39.72 -0.86 2.13
C ILE A 267 38.98 -1.59 1.01
N LEU A 268 37.72 -1.93 1.27
CA LEU A 268 36.80 -2.59 0.35
C LEU A 268 35.59 -1.69 0.11
N CYS A 269 35.02 -1.76 -1.08
CA CYS A 269 33.82 -1.01 -1.46
C CYS A 269 32.76 -1.96 -1.98
N TYR A 270 31.57 -1.89 -1.38
CA TYR A 270 30.42 -2.71 -1.77
C TYR A 270 29.22 -1.84 -2.06
N SER A 271 28.32 -2.34 -2.90
CA SER A 271 26.99 -1.74 -3.06
C SER A 271 26.29 -1.62 -1.70
N LYS A 272 25.74 -0.43 -1.43
CA LYS A 272 24.84 -0.19 -0.27
C LYS A 272 23.47 -0.84 -0.48
N ILE A 273 23.14 -1.21 -1.71
CA ILE A 273 21.80 -1.67 -2.09
C ILE A 273 21.69 -3.18 -1.90
N CYS A 274 20.81 -3.60 -1.01
CA CYS A 274 20.57 -5.01 -0.70
C CYS A 274 20.12 -5.79 -1.95
N THR A 275 20.69 -6.98 -2.15
CA THR A 275 20.39 -7.87 -3.28
C THR A 275 19.06 -8.62 -3.16
N HIS A 276 18.36 -8.50 -2.04
CA HIS A 276 17.01 -9.04 -1.87
C HIS A 276 15.97 -8.13 -2.55
N VAL A 277 15.57 -7.04 -1.89
CA VAL A 277 14.51 -6.12 -2.35
C VAL A 277 14.96 -4.64 -2.36
N GLY A 278 16.27 -4.38 -2.36
CA GLY A 278 16.80 -3.06 -2.71
C GLY A 278 16.90 -2.04 -1.57
N CYS A 279 16.67 -2.46 -0.32
CA CYS A 279 16.88 -1.57 0.82
C CYS A 279 18.35 -1.11 0.94
N PRO A 280 18.61 0.16 1.29
CA PRO A 280 19.95 0.62 1.63
C PRO A 280 20.40 0.00 2.95
N ILE A 281 21.60 -0.57 2.99
CA ILE A 281 22.16 -1.24 4.16
C ILE A 281 23.34 -0.45 4.73
N SER A 282 23.36 -0.23 6.04
CA SER A 282 24.47 0.46 6.70
C SER A 282 24.61 0.12 8.19
N LEU A 283 23.85 -0.85 8.69
CA LEU A 283 23.99 -1.34 10.06
C LEU A 283 25.18 -2.28 10.09
N TYR A 284 26.31 -1.84 10.64
CA TYR A 284 27.58 -2.55 10.57
C TYR A 284 28.04 -2.99 11.95
N GLU A 285 28.35 -4.27 12.07
CA GLU A 285 28.98 -4.85 13.25
C GLU A 285 30.48 -4.98 13.02
N GLN A 286 31.25 -4.12 13.69
CA GLN A 286 32.69 -4.00 13.46
C GLN A 286 33.47 -5.30 13.75
N GLN A 287 33.08 -6.03 14.80
CA GLN A 287 33.82 -7.21 15.28
C GLN A 287 33.71 -8.41 14.34
N THR A 288 32.55 -8.60 13.72
CA THR A 288 32.25 -9.73 12.83
C THR A 288 32.37 -9.35 11.36
N HIS A 289 32.55 -8.06 11.07
CA HIS A 289 32.50 -7.47 9.73
C HIS A 289 31.17 -7.67 8.99
N HIS A 290 30.11 -7.99 9.73
CA HIS A 290 28.78 -8.16 9.17
C HIS A 290 28.11 -6.81 8.91
N VAL A 291 27.48 -6.68 7.75
CA VAL A 291 26.53 -5.61 7.48
C VAL A 291 25.11 -6.19 7.39
N LEU A 292 24.18 -5.54 8.09
CA LEU A 292 22.81 -5.97 8.24
C LEU A 292 21.87 -5.05 7.45
N CYS A 293 20.94 -5.67 6.73
CA CYS A 293 19.83 -5.00 6.09
C CYS A 293 18.70 -4.74 7.12
N PRO A 294 18.30 -3.49 7.39
CA PRO A 294 17.28 -3.18 8.39
C PRO A 294 15.88 -3.68 8.01
N CYS A 295 15.63 -3.97 6.73
CA CYS A 295 14.31 -4.34 6.26
C CYS A 295 13.93 -5.79 6.59
N HIS A 296 14.81 -6.74 6.26
CA HIS A 296 14.53 -8.19 6.39
C HIS A 296 15.75 -8.95 6.93
N GLN A 297 16.69 -8.24 7.57
CA GLN A 297 17.81 -8.81 8.31
C GLN A 297 18.78 -9.68 7.48
N SER A 298 18.75 -9.55 6.15
CA SER A 298 19.83 -10.12 5.32
C SER A 298 21.17 -9.60 5.81
N THR A 299 22.07 -10.52 6.13
CA THR A 299 23.37 -10.22 6.72
C THR A 299 24.46 -10.67 5.76
N PHE A 300 25.43 -9.80 5.52
CA PHE A 300 26.49 -10.00 4.56
C PHE A 300 27.85 -9.87 5.26
N ASP A 301 28.73 -10.84 5.06
CA ASP A 301 30.10 -10.82 5.59
C ASP A 301 31.02 -10.03 4.65
N LEU A 302 31.36 -8.78 5.02
CA LEU A 302 32.19 -7.91 4.20
C LEU A 302 33.65 -8.36 4.12
N ALA A 303 34.11 -9.23 5.04
CA ALA A 303 35.46 -9.80 4.98
C ALA A 303 35.54 -10.98 4.00
N ASP A 304 34.42 -11.67 3.72
CA ASP A 304 34.32 -12.79 2.78
C ASP A 304 33.48 -12.42 1.53
N GLY A 305 33.91 -11.38 0.82
CA GLY A 305 33.30 -11.02 -0.48
C GLY A 305 31.83 -10.56 -0.40
N ALA A 306 31.39 -10.07 0.76
CA ALA A 306 29.99 -9.74 1.05
C ALA A 306 29.04 -10.93 0.89
N LYS A 307 29.51 -12.15 1.16
CA LYS A 307 28.70 -13.36 1.11
C LYS A 307 27.52 -13.26 2.07
N VAL A 308 26.36 -13.77 1.65
CA VAL A 308 25.19 -13.85 2.53
C VAL A 308 25.42 -14.91 3.59
N VAL A 309 25.32 -14.50 4.86
CA VAL A 309 25.43 -15.40 6.02
C VAL A 309 24.07 -15.66 6.68
N PHE A 310 23.10 -14.77 6.51
CA PHE A 310 21.75 -14.93 7.06
C PHE A 310 20.70 -14.14 6.26
N GLY A 311 19.43 -14.53 6.41
CA GLY A 311 18.26 -13.84 5.84
C GLY A 311 17.95 -14.19 4.38
N PRO A 312 16.97 -13.49 3.77
CA PRO A 312 16.38 -13.90 2.49
C PRO A 312 17.18 -13.50 1.23
N ALA A 313 18.26 -12.71 1.36
CA ALA A 313 19.10 -12.39 0.21
C ALA A 313 19.76 -13.66 -0.34
N ALA A 314 19.66 -13.90 -1.64
CA ALA A 314 20.24 -15.10 -2.26
C ALA A 314 21.62 -14.86 -2.89
N ARG A 315 22.16 -13.63 -2.81
CA ARG A 315 23.38 -13.22 -3.51
C ARG A 315 24.25 -12.28 -2.69
N PRO A 316 25.60 -12.38 -2.81
CA PRO A 316 26.51 -11.41 -2.24
C PRO A 316 26.25 -9.99 -2.73
N LEU A 317 26.70 -8.99 -1.98
CA LEU A 317 26.68 -7.61 -2.46
C LEU A 317 27.73 -7.46 -3.58
N PRO A 318 27.39 -6.77 -4.68
CA PRO A 318 28.37 -6.41 -5.70
C PRO A 318 29.50 -5.58 -5.08
N GLN A 319 30.74 -5.97 -5.36
CA GLN A 319 31.94 -5.25 -4.95
C GLN A 319 32.37 -4.28 -6.06
N LEU A 320 32.74 -3.06 -5.70
CA LEU A 320 33.28 -2.06 -6.62
C LEU A 320 34.82 -2.12 -6.56
N PRO A 321 35.52 -2.33 -7.68
CA PRO A 321 36.98 -2.33 -7.69
C PRO A 321 37.54 -0.93 -7.44
N LEU A 322 38.38 -0.78 -6.42
CA LEU A 322 38.99 0.51 -6.02
C LEU A 322 40.45 0.63 -6.44
N ALA A 323 40.89 1.85 -6.76
CA ALA A 323 42.28 2.25 -6.90
C ALA A 323 42.50 3.61 -6.22
N VAL A 324 43.74 4.08 -6.23
CA VAL A 324 44.13 5.42 -5.75
C VAL A 324 44.56 6.25 -6.95
N ASP A 325 44.02 7.47 -7.09
CA ASP A 325 44.43 8.41 -8.13
C ASP A 325 45.77 9.09 -7.81
N ALA A 326 46.27 9.93 -8.74
CA ALA A 326 47.53 10.62 -8.58
C ALA A 326 47.55 11.62 -7.41
N GLU A 327 46.37 12.09 -6.99
CA GLU A 327 46.21 13.02 -5.87
C GLU A 327 45.98 12.31 -4.51
N GLY A 328 45.94 10.97 -4.53
CA GLY A 328 45.82 10.12 -3.34
C GLY A 328 44.38 9.81 -2.90
N TYR A 329 43.38 10.03 -3.75
CA TYR A 329 41.97 9.74 -3.45
C TYR A 329 41.54 8.38 -3.99
N LEU A 330 40.57 7.76 -3.31
CA LEU A 330 39.92 6.54 -3.77
C LEU A 330 39.11 6.81 -5.04
N VAL A 331 39.35 6.00 -6.06
CA VAL A 331 38.64 6.01 -7.35
C VAL A 331 38.19 4.60 -7.75
N ALA A 332 37.13 4.51 -8.53
CA ALA A 332 36.70 3.24 -9.11
C ALA A 332 37.62 2.85 -10.30
N GLN A 333 38.02 1.58 -10.41
CA GLN A 333 38.74 1.08 -11.58
C GLN A 333 37.81 0.84 -12.77
N SER A 334 36.54 0.56 -12.50
CA SER A 334 35.47 0.32 -13.47
C SER A 334 34.10 0.55 -12.82
N GLY A 335 33.02 0.37 -13.58
CA GLY A 335 31.71 0.12 -12.96
C GLY A 335 31.65 -1.25 -12.26
N PHE A 336 30.52 -1.54 -11.63
CA PHE A 336 30.24 -2.88 -11.10
C PHE A 336 30.27 -3.94 -12.21
N THR A 337 30.82 -5.11 -11.91
CA THR A 337 30.87 -6.25 -12.85
C THR A 337 29.60 -7.09 -12.84
N GLU A 338 28.70 -6.84 -11.89
CA GLU A 338 27.42 -7.50 -11.76
C GLU A 338 26.32 -6.47 -11.39
N PRO A 339 25.05 -6.71 -11.78
CA PRO A 339 23.98 -5.75 -11.49
C PRO A 339 23.78 -5.50 -9.99
N VAL A 340 23.59 -4.23 -9.64
CA VAL A 340 23.33 -3.77 -8.28
C VAL A 340 21.87 -3.97 -7.90
N GLY A 341 21.63 -4.31 -6.62
CA GLY A 341 20.30 -4.42 -6.05
C GLY A 341 19.62 -5.77 -6.34
N PRO A 342 18.28 -5.80 -6.29
CA PRO A 342 17.48 -7.01 -6.47
C PRO A 342 17.78 -7.77 -7.77
N SER A 343 17.57 -9.08 -7.74
CA SER A 343 17.56 -9.87 -8.98
C SER A 343 16.38 -9.50 -9.87
N PHE A 344 16.56 -9.66 -11.18
CA PHE A 344 15.53 -9.52 -12.20
C PHE A 344 15.67 -10.68 -13.21
N TRP A 345 14.62 -10.90 -14.00
CA TRP A 345 14.47 -12.10 -14.83
C TRP A 345 15.61 -12.28 -15.84
N GLU A 346 16.04 -11.19 -16.48
CA GLU A 346 17.06 -11.19 -17.52
C GLU A 346 18.50 -11.23 -16.96
N ARG A 347 18.70 -11.18 -15.64
CA ARG A 347 20.05 -11.13 -15.04
C ARG A 347 20.89 -12.37 -15.34
N GLY A 348 20.23 -13.54 -15.44
CA GLY A 348 20.83 -14.87 -15.52
C GLY A 348 21.26 -15.29 -16.90
#